data_AF-A0A2T5U2U3-F1
#
_entry.id   AF-A0A2T5U2U3-F1
#
_cell.length_a   1.000
_cell.length_b   1.000
_cell.length_c   1.000
_cell.angle_alpha   90.00
_cell.angle_beta   90.00
_cell.angle_gamma   90.00
#
_symmetry.space_group_name_H-M   'P 1'
#
loop_
_entity.id
_entity.type
_entity.pdbx_description
1 polymer ?
#
loop_
_entity_poly.entity_id
_entity_poly.type
_entity_poly.pdbx_seq_one_letter_code
_entity_poly.pdbx_strand_id
1 'polypeptide(L)' 'MHRGSLTIEGKFEGMLDGTAIVPAGATAEIAGMIDGTLIVEPGATVLVSGMVDGEIVDRGGQITVTGMVSR' A
#
# COMPACT_ATOMS: atom_id res chain seq x y z
N MET A 1 15.12 -0.23 -2.60
CA MET A 1 14.59 0.98 -1.94
C MET A 1 14.16 1.94 -3.04
N HIS A 2 12.89 2.35 -3.04
CA HIS A 2 12.36 3.39 -3.93
C HIS A 2 12.02 4.63 -3.09
N ARG A 3 12.14 5.83 -3.67
CA ARG A 3 11.78 7.10 -3.02
C ARG A 3 10.75 7.85 -3.84
N GLY A 4 9.82 8.52 -3.18
CA GLY A 4 8.76 9.29 -3.83
C GLY A 4 7.53 8.43 -4.13
N SER A 5 6.84 8.71 -5.24
CA SER A 5 5.59 8.01 -5.57
C SER A 5 5.85 6.73 -6.37
N LEU A 6 5.07 5.69 -6.07
CA LEU A 6 5.07 4.42 -6.80
C LEU A 6 3.65 3.89 -6.97
N THR A 7 3.29 3.55 -8.20
CA THR A 7 2.05 2.80 -8.49
C THR A 7 2.31 1.31 -8.30
N ILE A 8 1.47 0.63 -7.53
CA ILE A 8 1.62 -0.79 -7.23
C ILE A 8 0.40 -1.56 -7.75
N GLU A 9 0.66 -2.52 -8.62
CA GLU A 9 -0.27 -3.55 -9.07
C GLU A 9 0.41 -4.91 -8.84
N GLY A 10 -0.29 -5.86 -8.22
CA GLY A 10 0.30 -7.15 -7.82
C GLY A 10 1.13 -7.05 -6.52
N LYS A 11 2.20 -7.84 -6.42
CA LYS A 11 2.96 -8.00 -5.17
C LYS A 11 4.11 -7.00 -5.06
N PHE A 12 4.22 -6.34 -3.91
CA PHE A 12 5.35 -5.49 -3.53
C PHE A 12 6.05 -6.03 -2.28
N GLU A 13 7.34 -6.36 -2.40
CA GLU A 13 8.18 -6.92 -1.32
C GLU A 13 9.32 -5.97 -0.91
N GLY A 14 9.40 -4.79 -1.53
CA GLY A 14 10.49 -3.84 -1.34
C GLY A 14 10.30 -2.90 -0.15
N MET A 15 11.16 -1.89 -0.10
CA MET A 15 11.02 -0.75 0.81
C MET A 15 10.76 0.52 -0.02
N LEU A 16 9.68 1.21 0.31
CA LEU A 16 9.26 2.49 -0.27
C LEU A 16 9.32 3.56 0.82
N ASP A 17 10.02 4.66 0.53
CA ASP A 17 10.01 5.90 1.31
C ASP A 17 9.22 6.95 0.52
N GLY A 18 7.93 7.12 0.85
CA GLY A 18 7.01 8.00 0.13
C GLY A 18 5.59 7.45 -0.04
N THR A 19 5.01 7.66 -1.22
CA THR A 19 3.59 7.37 -1.49
C THR A 19 3.41 6.16 -2.40
N ALA A 20 2.80 5.09 -1.88
CA ALA A 20 2.27 4.01 -2.69
C ALA A 20 0.86 4.34 -3.16
N ILE A 21 0.53 4.03 -4.41
CA ILE A 21 -0.81 4.18 -4.97
C ILE A 21 -1.22 2.83 -5.55
N VAL A 22 -2.31 2.26 -5.07
CA VAL A 22 -2.96 1.11 -5.70
C VAL A 22 -4.10 1.63 -6.58
N PRO A 23 -4.02 1.48 -7.92
CA PRO A 23 -5.01 2.03 -8.85
C PRO A 23 -6.41 1.47 -8.67
N ALA A 24 -7.40 2.20 -9.18
CA ALA A 24 -8.80 1.79 -9.13
C ALA A 24 -9.00 0.41 -9.79
N GLY A 25 -9.74 -0.47 -9.11
CA GLY A 25 -10.00 -1.84 -9.57
C GLY A 25 -8.80 -2.79 -9.55
N ALA A 26 -7.60 -2.32 -9.17
CA ALA A 26 -6.42 -3.17 -9.12
C ALA A 26 -6.42 -4.08 -7.88
N THR A 27 -5.67 -5.17 -7.95
CA THR A 27 -5.38 -6.02 -6.79
C THR A 27 -3.91 -5.92 -6.45
N ALA A 28 -3.58 -5.69 -5.17
CA ALA A 28 -2.20 -5.60 -4.71
C ALA A 28 -1.97 -6.33 -3.37
N GLU A 29 -0.78 -6.88 -3.21
CA GLU A 29 -0.28 -7.37 -1.93
C GLU A 29 0.96 -6.56 -1.53
N ILE A 30 0.89 -5.88 -0.40
CA ILE A 30 2.00 -5.16 0.21
C ILE A 30 2.64 -6.07 1.27
N ALA A 31 3.64 -6.83 0.87
CA ALA A 31 4.44 -7.71 1.73
C ALA A 31 5.73 -7.04 2.23
N GLY A 32 6.13 -5.93 1.60
CA GLY A 32 7.26 -5.10 1.99
C GLY A 32 6.91 -4.01 3.00
N MET A 33 7.73 -2.95 3.01
CA MET A 33 7.57 -1.79 3.89
C MET A 33 7.23 -0.54 3.07
N ILE A 34 6.22 0.20 3.52
CA ILE A 34 5.92 1.57 3.09
C ILE A 34 6.17 2.47 4.29
N ASP A 35 7.23 3.27 4.22
CA ASP A 35 7.48 4.40 5.12
C ASP A 35 6.85 5.64 4.48
N GLY A 36 5.64 5.98 4.91
CA GLY A 36 4.83 7.04 4.31
C GLY A 36 3.36 6.67 4.10
N THR A 37 2.84 6.92 2.90
CA THR A 37 1.39 6.85 2.62
C THR A 37 1.05 5.74 1.64
N LEU A 38 0.09 4.89 1.99
CA LEU A 38 -0.56 3.96 1.06
C LEU A 38 -1.95 4.51 0.67
N ILE A 39 -2.12 4.90 -0.58
CA ILE A 39 -3.40 5.32 -1.14
C ILE A 39 -4.05 4.14 -1.86
N VAL A 40 -5.28 3.81 -1.50
CA VAL A 40 -6.07 2.75 -2.14
C VAL A 40 -7.24 3.38 -2.86
N GLU A 41 -7.22 3.32 -4.19
CA GLU A 41 -8.24 3.93 -5.05
C GLU A 41 -9.53 3.09 -5.13
N PRO A 42 -10.65 3.67 -5.60
CA PRO A 42 -11.95 3.00 -5.63
C PRO A 42 -11.94 1.62 -6.28
N GLY A 43 -12.56 0.64 -5.62
CA GLY A 43 -12.68 -0.72 -6.12
C GLY A 43 -11.38 -1.54 -6.13
N ALA A 44 -10.27 -0.98 -5.64
CA ALA A 44 -9.05 -1.74 -5.46
C ALA A 44 -9.19 -2.76 -4.32
N THR A 45 -8.47 -3.88 -4.40
CA THR A 45 -8.38 -4.89 -3.33
C THR A 45 -6.94 -5.00 -2.88
N VAL A 46 -6.67 -4.71 -1.60
CA VAL A 46 -5.31 -4.66 -1.05
C VAL A 46 -5.17 -5.55 0.17
N LEU A 47 -4.16 -6.41 0.14
CA LEU A 47 -3.68 -7.14 1.31
C LEU A 47 -2.39 -6.49 1.80
N VAL A 48 -2.36 -6.00 3.04
CA VAL A 48 -1.14 -5.52 3.69
C VAL A 48 -0.66 -6.61 4.65
N SER A 49 0.30 -7.41 4.20
CA SER A 49 0.95 -8.46 4.99
C SER A 49 2.29 -7.99 5.60
N GLY A 50 2.88 -6.92 5.06
CA GLY A 50 4.09 -6.26 5.54
C GLY A 50 3.81 -5.13 6.53
N MET A 51 4.51 -4.00 6.36
CA MET A 51 4.41 -2.84 7.25
C MET A 51 4.06 -1.56 6.48
N VAL A 52 3.11 -0.79 7.00
CA VAL A 52 2.93 0.61 6.64
C VAL A 52 3.27 1.45 7.87
N ASP A 53 4.40 2.14 7.83
CA ASP A 53 4.81 3.11 8.85
C ASP A 53 4.39 4.50 8.38
N GLY A 54 3.20 4.93 8.79
CA GLY A 54 2.57 6.16 8.36
C GLY A 54 1.05 6.04 8.26
N GLU A 55 0.50 6.23 7.06
CA GLU A 55 -0.96 6.32 6.87
C GLU A 55 -1.47 5.49 5.69
N ILE A 56 -2.60 4.83 5.90
CA ILE A 56 -3.40 4.22 4.82
C ILE A 56 -4.60 5.12 4.54
N VAL A 57 -4.69 5.62 3.31
CA VAL A 57 -5.79 6.44 2.81
C VAL A 57 -6.69 5.58 1.92
N ASP A 58 -7.83 5.18 2.47
CA ASP A 58 -8.88 4.46 1.74
C ASP A 58 -9.81 5.43 1.01
N ARG A 59 -9.88 5.32 -0.32
CA ARG A 59 -10.78 6.11 -1.18
C ARG A 59 -11.98 5.31 -1.71
N GLY A 60 -12.30 4.18 -1.07
CA GLY A 60 -13.38 3.27 -1.49
C GLY A 60 -12.86 1.94 -2.02
N GLY A 61 -11.70 1.49 -1.56
CA GLY A 61 -11.17 0.16 -1.81
C GLY A 61 -11.55 -0.83 -0.71
N GLN A 62 -11.12 -2.08 -0.87
CA GLN A 62 -11.17 -3.10 0.16
C GLN A 62 -9.76 -3.36 0.67
N ILE A 63 -9.53 -3.07 1.96
CA ILE A 63 -8.22 -3.20 2.59
C ILE A 63 -8.28 -4.26 3.68
N THR A 64 -7.42 -5.27 3.57
CA THR A 64 -7.19 -6.26 4.63
C THR A 64 -5.77 -6.08 5.15
N VAL A 65 -5.63 -5.87 6.46
CA VAL A 65 -4.33 -5.75 7.11
C VAL A 65 -4.11 -6.97 7.99
N THR A 66 -3.07 -7.74 7.68
CA THR A 66 -2.58 -8.85 8.52
C THR A 66 -1.19 -8.57 9.09
N GLY A 67 -0.49 -7.58 8.53
CA GLY A 67 0.77 -7.07 9.03
C GLY A 67 0.60 -5.95 10.06
N MET A 68 1.52 -4.99 10.05
CA MET A 68 1.55 -3.88 11.00
C MET A 68 1.28 -2.53 10.34
N VAL A 69 0.54 -1.68 11.04
CA VAL A 69 0.39 -0.27 10.72
C VAL A 69 0.83 0.52 11.95
N SER A 70 1.88 1.32 11.79
CA SER A 70 2.40 2.24 12.81
C SER A 70 2.31 3.68 12.30
N ARG A 71 2.46 4.64 13.22
CA ARG A 71 2.43 6.07 12.92
C ARG A 71 3.54 6.78 13.67
#